data_AF-A0A926J9H8-F1
#
_entry.id   AF-A0A926J9H8-F1
#
_cell.length_a   1.000
_cell.length_b   1.000
_cell.length_c   1.000
_cell.angle_alpha   90.00
_cell.angle_beta   90.00
_cell.angle_gamma   90.00
#
_symmetry.space_group_name_H-M   'P 1'
#
loop_
_entity.id
_entity.type
_entity.pdbx_description
1 polymer ?
#
loop_
_entity_poly.entity_id
_entity_poly.type
_entity_poly.pdbx_seq_one_letter_code
_entity_poly.pdbx_strand_id
1 'polypeptide(L)'
;MNPIELYGRLIHWVGDGTGAPDTVLHIHAGMAVLFVARVVSRRSLATPIPLGCVYLAELANEILDRVNHGQWMPDTFSDVVNTVFWPTVLFIGLRIRRARLEHPSQQDRSTRRRAYRPGRPV
;
A
#
# COMPACT_ATOMS: atom_id res chain seq x y z
N MET A 1 -17.88 -17.59 20.54
CA MET A 1 -18.09 -16.71 19.37
C MET A 1 -17.06 -17.10 18.33
N ASN A 2 -17.49 -17.38 17.10
CA ASN A 2 -16.57 -17.73 16.03
C ASN A 2 -15.75 -16.48 15.65
N PRO A 3 -14.42 -16.55 15.44
CA PRO A 3 -13.62 -15.40 15.00
C PRO A 3 -14.18 -14.71 13.75
N ILE A 4 -14.86 -15.42 12.86
CA ILE A 4 -15.52 -14.87 11.67
C ILE A 4 -16.73 -13.99 12.03
N GLU A 5 -17.53 -14.40 13.01
CA GLU A 5 -18.66 -13.60 13.49
C GLU A 5 -18.21 -12.36 14.25
N LEU A 6 -17.11 -12.48 15.00
CA LEU A 6 -16.50 -11.34 15.70
C LEU A 6 -15.98 -10.30 14.70
N TYR A 7 -15.36 -10.77 13.61
CA TYR A 7 -14.90 -9.94 12.49
C TYR A 7 -16.04 -9.15 11.85
N GLY A 8 -17.11 -9.84 11.43
CA GLY A 8 -18.28 -9.19 10.82
C GLY A 8 -18.93 -8.15 11.74
N ARG A 9 -19.05 -8.46 13.05
CA ARG A 9 -19.57 -7.49 14.03
C ARG A 9 -18.67 -6.27 14.19
N LEU A 10 -17.35 -6.45 14.12
CA LEU A 10 -16.39 -5.35 14.26
C LEU A 10 -16.49 -4.38 13.08
N ILE A 11 -16.60 -4.91 11.86
CA ILE A 11 -16.78 -4.11 10.64
C ILE A 11 -18.10 -3.34 10.69
N HIS A 12 -19.21 -4.04 10.97
CA HIS A 12 -20.52 -3.39 11.09
C HIS A 12 -20.55 -2.35 12.21
N TRP A 13 -19.92 -2.63 13.37
CA TRP A 13 -19.84 -1.65 14.46
C TRP A 13 -19.03 -0.40 14.10
N VAL A 14 -17.96 -0.53 13.32
CA VAL A 14 -17.20 0.63 12.81
C VAL A 14 -18.03 1.41 11.78
N GLY A 15 -18.77 0.72 10.90
CA GLY A 15 -19.68 1.36 9.93
C GLY A 15 -20.80 2.13 10.62
N ASP A 16 -21.54 1.45 11.49
CA ASP A 16 -22.68 2.01 12.24
C ASP A 16 -22.25 3.12 13.20
N GLY A 17 -21.06 2.99 13.81
CA GLY A 17 -20.51 3.97 14.75
C GLY A 17 -19.98 5.24 14.07
N THR A 18 -19.62 5.18 12.79
CA THR A 18 -19.10 6.34 12.03
C THR A 18 -20.16 6.98 11.14
N GLY A 19 -21.21 6.25 10.76
CA GLY A 19 -22.20 6.69 9.76
C GLY A 19 -21.60 6.92 8.37
N ALA A 20 -20.35 6.49 8.16
CA ALA A 20 -19.65 6.68 6.90
C ALA A 20 -20.09 5.60 5.89
N PRO A 21 -20.20 5.95 4.59
CA PRO A 21 -20.47 4.96 3.55
C PRO A 21 -19.41 3.86 3.57
N ASP A 22 -19.82 2.64 3.29
CA ASP A 22 -18.97 1.45 3.25
C ASP A 22 -17.71 1.65 2.37
N THR A 23 -17.89 2.27 1.19
CA THR A 23 -16.82 2.75 0.30
C THR A 23 -15.73 3.58 1.02
N VAL A 24 -16.14 4.47 1.93
CA VAL A 24 -15.21 5.34 2.67
C VAL A 24 -14.42 4.52 3.68
N LEU A 25 -15.03 3.53 4.32
CA LEU A 25 -14.34 2.60 5.21
C LEU A 25 -13.27 1.81 4.45
N HIS A 26 -13.57 1.28 3.27
CA HIS A 26 -12.61 0.54 2.46
C HIS A 26 -11.39 1.38 2.07
N ILE A 27 -11.60 2.63 1.65
CA ILE A 27 -10.50 3.57 1.35
C ILE A 27 -9.61 3.79 2.58
N HIS A 28 -10.22 4.04 3.75
CA HIS A 28 -9.46 4.28 4.98
C HIS A 28 -8.78 3.03 5.52
N ALA A 29 -9.41 1.86 5.37
CA ALA A 29 -8.86 0.56 5.76
C ALA A 29 -7.59 0.24 4.97
N GLY A 30 -7.62 0.38 3.64
CA GLY A 30 -6.44 0.16 2.79
C GLY A 30 -5.26 1.06 3.17
N MET A 31 -5.55 2.33 3.48
CA MET A 31 -4.56 3.29 3.96
C MET A 31 -4.02 2.94 5.36
N ALA A 32 -4.88 2.53 6.29
CA ALA A 32 -4.47 2.09 7.62
C ALA A 32 -3.55 0.86 7.56
N VAL A 33 -3.92 -0.14 6.75
CA VAL A 33 -3.10 -1.34 6.52
C VAL A 33 -1.74 -0.94 5.94
N LEU A 34 -1.69 -0.03 4.97
CA LEU A 34 -0.44 0.46 4.40
C LEU A 34 0.48 1.09 5.46
N PHE A 35 -0.06 1.92 6.34
CA PHE A 35 0.71 2.57 7.43
C PHE A 35 1.17 1.57 8.48
N VAL A 36 0.31 0.64 8.91
CA VAL A 36 0.68 -0.42 9.85
C VAL A 36 1.77 -1.30 9.25
N ALA A 37 1.60 -1.74 8.01
CA ALA A 37 2.59 -2.55 7.29
C ALA A 37 3.93 -1.81 7.17
N ARG A 38 3.92 -0.51 6.91
CA ARG A 38 5.13 0.33 6.93
C ARG A 38 5.80 0.33 8.30
N VAL A 39 5.05 0.57 9.38
CA VAL A 39 5.60 0.66 10.76
C VAL A 39 6.18 -0.69 11.19
N VAL A 40 5.47 -1.78 10.93
CA VAL A 40 5.87 -3.14 11.30
C VAL A 40 7.07 -3.61 10.47
N SER A 41 7.00 -3.47 9.15
CA SER A 41 8.11 -3.87 8.26
C SER A 41 9.33 -2.95 8.38
N ARG A 42 9.16 -1.75 8.96
CA ARG A 42 10.13 -0.65 9.01
C ARG A 42 10.71 -0.29 7.63
N ARG A 43 10.03 -0.70 6.56
CA ARG A 43 10.46 -0.47 5.19
C ARG A 43 9.79 0.77 4.64
N SER A 44 10.48 1.46 3.73
CA SER A 44 9.92 2.63 3.05
C SER A 44 8.66 2.22 2.27
N LEU A 45 7.68 3.13 2.21
CA LEU A 45 6.50 3.00 1.35
C LEU A 45 6.86 2.89 -0.14
N ALA A 46 8.09 3.23 -0.53
CA ALA A 46 8.59 3.04 -1.90
C ALA A 46 9.11 1.61 -2.17
N THR A 47 8.95 0.68 -1.22
CA THR A 47 9.26 -0.75 -1.38
C THR A 47 7.98 -1.55 -1.60
N PRO A 48 8.02 -2.70 -2.30
CA PRO A 48 6.81 -3.45 -2.60
C PRO A 48 6.17 -4.14 -1.38
N ILE A 49 6.87 -4.18 -0.23
CA ILE A 49 6.41 -4.92 0.96
C ILE A 49 5.14 -4.31 1.57
N PRO A 50 5.09 -3.01 1.94
CA PRO A 50 3.87 -2.43 2.50
C PRO A 50 2.68 -2.52 1.55
N LEU A 51 2.90 -2.36 0.24
CA LEU A 51 1.85 -2.50 -0.76
C LEU A 51 1.35 -3.95 -0.85
N GLY A 52 2.26 -4.93 -0.87
CA GLY A 52 1.90 -6.35 -0.87
C GLY A 52 1.06 -6.74 0.35
N CYS A 53 1.32 -6.15 1.52
CA CYS A 53 0.48 -6.37 2.70
C CYS A 53 -0.95 -5.85 2.52
N VAL A 54 -1.16 -4.73 1.83
CA VAL A 54 -2.51 -4.21 1.52
C VAL A 54 -3.27 -5.19 0.63
N TYR A 55 -2.63 -5.65 -0.46
CA TYR A 55 -3.25 -6.64 -1.35
C TYR A 55 -3.58 -7.95 -0.64
N LEU A 56 -2.72 -8.41 0.26
CA LEU A 56 -2.98 -9.62 1.06
C LEU A 56 -4.12 -9.42 2.07
N ALA A 57 -4.21 -8.24 2.70
CA ALA A 57 -5.28 -7.92 3.62
C ALA A 57 -6.64 -7.84 2.90
N GLU A 58 -6.68 -7.21 1.73
CA GLU A 58 -7.90 -7.14 0.92
C GLU A 58 -8.33 -8.52 0.42
N LEU A 59 -7.38 -9.33 -0.07
CA LEU A 59 -7.68 -10.70 -0.47
C LEU A 59 -8.21 -11.53 0.71
N ALA A 60 -7.67 -11.35 1.90
CA ALA A 60 -8.15 -12.03 3.09
C ALA A 60 -9.56 -11.56 3.48
N ASN A 61 -9.86 -10.26 3.38
CA ASN A 61 -11.20 -9.72 3.61
C ASN A 61 -12.22 -10.38 2.67
N GLU A 62 -11.91 -10.36 1.38
CA GLU A 62 -12.74 -10.92 0.31
C GLU A 62 -13.01 -12.43 0.50
N ILE A 63 -11.99 -13.19 0.92
CA ILE A 63 -12.15 -14.61 1.25
C ILE A 63 -13.09 -14.81 2.44
N LEU A 64 -12.96 -13.97 3.48
CA LEU A 64 -13.83 -14.04 4.65
C LEU A 64 -15.29 -13.70 4.29
N ASP A 65 -15.50 -12.67 3.46
CA ASP A 65 -16.83 -12.28 3.01
C ASP A 65 -17.48 -13.37 2.15
N ARG A 66 -16.72 -14.00 1.26
CA ARG A 66 -17.18 -15.16 0.48
C ARG A 66 -17.54 -16.35 1.36
N VAL A 67 -16.74 -16.66 2.38
CA VAL A 67 -17.02 -17.75 3.32
C VAL A 67 -18.27 -17.45 4.15
N ASN A 68 -18.46 -16.18 4.53
CA ASN A 68 -19.59 -15.77 5.37
C ASN A 68 -20.92 -15.73 4.59
N HIS A 69 -20.90 -15.29 3.33
CA HIS A 69 -22.11 -15.13 2.50
C HIS A 69 -22.34 -16.26 1.50
N GLY A 70 -21.34 -17.13 1.27
CA GLY A 70 -21.40 -18.26 0.34
C GLY A 70 -21.33 -17.89 -1.15
N GLN A 71 -21.32 -16.60 -1.48
CA GLN A 71 -21.27 -16.05 -2.82
C GLN A 71 -20.36 -14.81 -2.86
N TRP A 72 -19.86 -14.48 -4.05
CA TRP A 72 -19.14 -13.22 -4.27
C TRP A 72 -20.17 -12.08 -4.36
N MET A 73 -19.99 -11.02 -3.58
CA MET A 73 -20.92 -9.89 -3.61
C MET A 73 -20.74 -9.08 -4.90
N PRO A 74 -21.77 -8.40 -5.41
CA PRO A 74 -21.62 -7.49 -6.55
C PRO A 74 -20.59 -6.38 -6.29
N ASP A 75 -20.45 -5.95 -5.04
CA ASP A 75 -19.59 -4.83 -4.62
C ASP A 75 -18.12 -5.24 -4.34
N THR A 76 -17.82 -6.54 -4.32
CA THR A 76 -16.47 -7.15 -4.26
C THR A 76 -15.43 -6.35 -5.06
N PHE A 77 -15.74 -6.09 -6.33
CA PHE A 77 -14.78 -5.44 -7.22
C PHE A 77 -14.56 -3.98 -6.84
N SER A 78 -15.62 -3.26 -6.47
CA SER A 78 -15.49 -1.88 -6.00
C SER A 78 -14.72 -1.82 -4.70
N ASP A 79 -14.91 -2.75 -3.78
CA ASP A 79 -14.25 -2.76 -2.47
C ASP A 79 -12.75 -3.00 -2.63
N VAL A 80 -12.38 -3.99 -3.45
CA VAL A 80 -10.98 -4.24 -3.82
C VAL A 80 -10.34 -2.99 -4.42
N VAL A 81 -11.01 -2.35 -5.39
CA VAL A 81 -10.51 -1.14 -6.03
C VAL A 81 -10.36 -0.01 -5.01
N ASN A 82 -11.36 0.21 -4.16
CA ASN A 82 -11.36 1.27 -3.15
C ASN A 82 -10.22 1.07 -2.12
N THR A 83 -9.96 -0.18 -1.71
CA THR A 83 -8.88 -0.50 -0.77
C THR A 83 -7.50 -0.32 -1.39
N VAL A 84 -7.25 -0.81 -2.61
CA VAL A 84 -5.88 -0.89 -3.16
C VAL A 84 -5.47 0.32 -4.01
N PHE A 85 -6.42 1.11 -4.53
CA PHE A 85 -6.15 2.17 -5.50
C PHE A 85 -5.18 3.23 -4.95
N TRP A 86 -5.55 3.89 -3.84
CA TRP A 86 -4.73 4.95 -3.26
C TRP A 86 -3.36 4.47 -2.75
N PRO A 87 -3.26 3.31 -2.06
CA PRO A 87 -1.98 2.70 -1.73
C PRO A 87 -1.06 2.49 -2.94
N THR A 88 -1.63 2.04 -4.07
CA THR A 88 -0.88 1.83 -5.32
C THR A 88 -0.41 3.16 -5.92
N VAL A 89 -1.28 4.17 -5.96
CA VAL A 89 -0.93 5.52 -6.44
C VAL A 89 0.22 6.11 -5.60
N LEU A 90 0.16 5.98 -4.27
CA LEU A 90 1.23 6.44 -3.38
C LEU A 90 2.54 5.69 -3.60
N PHE A 91 2.50 4.37 -3.75
CA PHE A 91 3.68 3.57 -4.06
C PHE A 91 4.35 4.04 -5.36
N ILE A 92 3.58 4.23 -6.43
CA ILE A 92 4.08 4.72 -7.72
C ILE A 92 4.70 6.11 -7.57
N GLY A 93 3.98 7.05 -6.94
CA GLY A 93 4.46 8.42 -6.74
C GLY A 93 5.79 8.47 -5.96
N LEU A 94 5.90 7.68 -4.89
CA LEU A 94 7.13 7.59 -4.10
C LEU A 94 8.27 6.89 -4.85
N ARG A 95 7.97 5.87 -5.66
CA ARG A 95 8.96 5.18 -6.48
C ARG A 95 9.54 6.09 -7.56
N ILE A 96 8.69 6.89 -8.22
CA ILE A 96 9.11 7.91 -9.20
C ILE A 96 9.96 8.98 -8.51
N ARG A 97 9.52 9.51 -7.36
CA ARG A 97 10.30 10.50 -6.60
C ARG A 97 11.69 9.97 -6.25
N ARG A 98 11.79 8.72 -5.78
CA ARG A 98 13.08 8.08 -5.48
C ARG A 98 13.97 8.00 -6.73
N ALA A 99 13.44 7.54 -7.86
CA ALA A 99 14.20 7.44 -9.10
C ALA A 99 14.70 8.82 -9.58
N ARG A 100 13.89 9.87 -9.43
CA ARG A 100 14.27 11.25 -9.77
C ARG A 100 15.34 11.83 -8.85
N LEU A 101 15.38 11.45 -7.57
CA LEU A 101 16.42 11.90 -6.64
C LEU A 101 17.75 11.15 -6.81
N GLU A 102 17.71 9.91 -7.30
CA GLU A 102 18.91 9.11 -7.56
C GLU A 102 19.67 9.62 -8.83
N HIS A 103 18.96 10.14 -9.84
CA HIS A 103 19.55 10.58 -11.13
C HIS A 103 20.53 11.80 -11.06
N PRO A 104 20.23 12.90 -10.34
CA PRO A 104 21.12 14.05 -10.22
C PRO A 104 22.48 13.71 -9.61
N SER A 105 22.49 12.76 -8.67
CA SER A 105 23.67 12.40 -7.88
C SER A 105 24.71 11.58 -8.67
N GLN A 106 24.30 10.85 -9.72
CA GLN A 106 25.23 10.11 -10.59
C GLN A 106 25.89 11.02 -11.63
N GLN A 107 25.17 12.04 -12.10
CA GLN A 107 25.65 12.96 -13.12
C GLN A 107 26.74 13.90 -12.56
N ASP A 108 26.61 14.34 -11.30
CA ASP A 108 27.61 15.16 -10.60
C ASP A 108 28.87 14.35 -10.19
N ARG A 109 28.71 13.08 -9.79
CA ARG A 109 29.86 12.19 -9.49
C ARG A 109 30.70 11.86 -10.73
N SER A 110 30.07 11.66 -11.89
CA SER A 110 30.79 11.35 -13.12
C SER A 110 31.54 12.56 -13.69
N THR A 111 30.97 13.77 -13.56
CA THR A 111 31.66 15.03 -13.90
C THR A 111 32.82 15.32 -12.96
N ARG A 112 32.66 15.17 -11.64
CA ARG A 112 33.79 15.30 -10.70
C ARG A 112 34.90 14.28 -10.95
N ARG A 113 34.58 13.02 -11.26
CA ARG A 113 35.58 11.98 -11.61
C ARG A 113 36.29 12.25 -12.93
N ARG A 114 35.66 12.93 -13.89
CA ARG A 114 36.33 13.38 -15.13
C ARG A 114 37.24 14.59 -14.89
N ALA A 115 36.81 15.53 -14.05
CA ALA A 115 37.60 16.71 -13.70
C ALA A 115 38.84 16.36 -12.86
N TYR A 116 38.74 15.34 -11.99
CA TYR A 116 39.87 14.79 -11.25
C TYR A 116 40.46 13.56 -11.97
N ARG A 117 41.27 13.80 -13.01
CA ARG A 117 42.16 12.77 -13.58
C ARG A 117 43.60 13.10 -13.21
N PRO A 118 44.10 12.64 -12.05
CA PRO A 118 45.50 12.86 -11.70
C PRO A 118 46.39 12.06 -12.66
N GLY A 119 47.33 12.76 -13.31
CA GLY A 119 48.50 12.21 -14.00
C GLY A 119 48.25 11.07 -14.98
N ARG A 120 48.11 11.37 -16.27
CA ARG A 120 48.66 10.44 -17.28
C ARG A 120 50.18 10.65 -17.27
N PRO A 121 50.99 9.64 -16.90
CA PRO A 121 52.41 9.71 -17.20
C PRO A 121 52.58 9.72 -18.73
N VAL A 122 53.35 10.71 -19.19
CA VAL A 122 53.83 10.86 -20.57
C VAL A 122 54.89 9.83 -20.89
#